data_AF-A0A537FTS3-F1
#
_entry.id   AF-A0A537FTS3-F1
#
_cell.length_a   1.000
_cell.length_b   1.000
_cell.length_c   1.000
_cell.angle_alpha   90.00
_cell.angle_beta   90.00
_cell.angle_gamma   90.00
#
_symmetry.space_group_name_H-M   'P 1'
#
loop_
_entity.id
_entity.type
_entity.pdbx_description
1 polymer ?
#
loop_
_entity_poly.entity_id
_entity_poly.type
_entity_poly.pdbx_seq_one_letter_code
_entity_poly.pdbx_strand_id
1 'polypeptide(L)'
;MERRLLLLPVIWGAFGIGEALSLQYLLSPITPSLPVTSNDKPITGSLLPFLFLSTAMVLVVLGVSLYSIGYWEPNFKTKKARIDLTVLSILIISGLLIFYTPFALFPLVLAGFYLLAVNIE
;
A
#
# COMPACT_ATOMS: atom_id res chain seq x y z
N MET A 1 9.41 -5.30 25.69
CA MET A 1 9.00 -3.98 25.16
C MET A 1 10.16 -3.24 24.50
N GLU A 2 11.32 -3.06 25.15
CA GLU A 2 12.47 -2.30 24.60
C GLU A 2 12.87 -2.67 23.17
N ARG A 3 13.02 -3.97 22.87
CA ARG A 3 13.43 -4.44 21.54
C ARG A 3 12.42 -4.13 20.42
N ARG A 4 11.13 -4.00 20.76
CA ARG A 4 10.08 -3.63 19.79
C ARG A 4 10.06 -2.13 19.58
N LEU A 5 10.21 -1.33 20.64
CA LEU A 5 10.29 0.13 20.53
C LEU A 5 11.46 0.59 19.63
N LEU A 6 12.57 -0.14 19.62
CA LEU A 6 13.70 0.12 18.72
C LEU A 6 13.38 -0.06 17.22
N LEU A 7 12.23 -0.68 16.88
CA LEU A 7 11.78 -0.79 15.49
C LEU A 7 11.21 0.53 14.97
N LEU A 8 10.68 1.41 15.84
CA LEU A 8 10.05 2.67 15.43
C LEU A 8 10.95 3.53 14.51
N PRO A 9 12.21 3.84 14.89
CA PRO A 9 13.10 4.61 14.01
C PRO A 9 13.33 3.94 12.65
N VAL A 10 13.43 2.61 12.64
CA VAL A 10 13.65 1.83 11.40
C VAL A 10 12.40 1.87 10.51
N ILE A 11 11.21 1.74 11.11
CA ILE A 11 9.91 1.78 10.41
C ILE A 11 9.72 3.15 9.76
N TRP A 12 9.89 4.22 10.55
CA TRP A 12 9.71 5.59 10.07
C TRP A 12 10.81 6.00 9.08
N GLY A 13 12.05 5.55 9.27
CA GLY A 13 13.13 5.75 8.30
C GLY A 13 12.86 5.06 6.97
N ALA A 14 12.44 3.79 7.00
CA ALA A 14 12.08 3.04 5.79
C ALA A 14 10.87 3.66 5.08
N PHE A 15 9.87 4.12 5.83
CA PHE A 15 8.74 4.85 5.29
C PHE A 15 9.16 6.14 4.61
N GLY A 16 9.92 7.01 5.27
CA GLY A 16 10.34 8.28 4.69
C GLY A 16 11.16 8.12 3.40
N ILE A 17 12.07 7.13 3.37
CA ILE A 17 12.83 6.82 2.15
C ILE A 17 11.93 6.25 1.05
N GLY A 18 11.08 5.27 1.40
CA GLY A 18 10.18 4.63 0.45
C GLY A 18 9.17 5.61 -0.15
N GLU A 19 8.62 6.51 0.67
CA GLU A 19 7.73 7.57 0.23
C GLU A 19 8.46 8.54 -0.70
N ALA A 20 9.66 9.02 -0.35
CA ALA A 20 10.45 9.92 -1.20
C ALA A 20 10.76 9.33 -2.59
N LEU A 21 11.16 8.05 -2.64
CA LEU A 21 11.43 7.36 -3.90
C LEU A 21 10.15 7.12 -4.71
N SER A 22 9.06 6.74 -4.04
CA SER A 22 7.75 6.51 -4.69
C SER A 22 7.18 7.82 -5.24
N LEU A 23 7.33 8.91 -4.49
CA LEU A 23 6.98 10.27 -4.90
C LEU A 23 7.75 10.67 -6.15
N GLN A 24 9.07 10.46 -6.16
CA GLN A 24 9.89 10.77 -7.31
C GLN A 24 9.43 9.97 -8.55
N TYR A 25 9.18 8.68 -8.42
CA TYR A 25 8.75 7.84 -9.54
C TYR A 25 7.36 8.21 -10.08
N LEU A 26 6.39 8.44 -9.19
CA LEU A 26 5.00 8.71 -9.59
C LEU A 26 4.76 10.15 -10.04
N LEU A 27 5.50 11.13 -9.48
CA LEU A 27 5.34 12.54 -9.79
C LEU A 27 6.35 13.07 -10.83
N SER A 28 7.45 12.36 -11.11
CA SER A 28 8.38 12.71 -12.21
C SER A 28 7.68 12.95 -13.57
N PRO A 29 6.59 12.25 -13.93
CA PRO A 29 5.82 12.53 -15.14
C PRO A 29 5.03 13.86 -15.12
N ILE A 30 4.82 14.48 -13.95
CA ILE A 30 4.00 15.69 -13.76
C ILE A 30 4.81 16.97 -13.95
N THR A 31 6.15 16.92 -13.85
CA THR A 31 7.02 18.06 -14.18
C THR A 31 7.20 18.18 -15.70
N PRO A 32 6.66 19.21 -16.37
CA PRO A 32 6.59 19.25 -17.82
C PRO A 32 7.92 19.75 -18.38
N SER A 33 8.60 18.96 -19.22
CA SER A 33 9.73 19.45 -20.01
C SER A 33 9.54 19.40 -21.53
N LEU A 34 8.47 18.81 -22.08
CA LEU A 34 8.28 18.70 -23.54
C LEU A 34 6.79 18.63 -23.96
N PRO A 35 6.45 19.11 -25.19
CA PRO A 35 5.06 19.20 -25.64
C PRO A 35 4.47 17.80 -25.84
N VAL A 36 3.30 17.60 -25.25
CA VAL A 36 2.59 16.32 -25.17
C VAL A 36 1.89 16.04 -26.49
N THR A 37 2.25 14.93 -27.15
CA THR A 37 1.39 14.30 -28.17
C THR A 37 0.97 12.91 -27.75
N SER A 38 -0.34 12.70 -27.84
CA SER A 38 -1.11 11.45 -27.92
C SER A 38 -0.99 10.42 -26.77
N ASN A 39 -1.97 10.49 -25.86
CA ASN A 39 -2.80 9.42 -25.26
C ASN A 39 -2.25 8.01 -24.91
N ASP A 40 -0.96 7.71 -25.04
CA ASP A 40 -0.36 6.41 -24.70
C ASP A 40 0.44 6.43 -23.39
N LYS A 41 0.38 7.53 -22.64
CA LYS A 41 1.03 7.56 -21.32
C LYS A 41 0.16 6.78 -20.32
N PRO A 42 0.76 5.88 -19.51
CA PRO A 42 0.06 5.33 -18.37
C PRO A 42 -0.47 6.49 -17.51
N ILE A 43 -1.44 6.22 -16.63
CA ILE A 43 -1.97 7.17 -15.64
C ILE A 43 -0.85 7.66 -14.65
N THR A 44 0.43 7.38 -14.91
CA THR A 44 1.61 8.16 -14.51
C THR A 44 1.43 9.65 -14.82
N GLY A 45 0.86 10.36 -13.86
CA GLY A 45 0.50 11.78 -13.96
C GLY A 45 -0.81 12.13 -13.25
N SER A 46 -1.61 11.13 -12.87
CA SER A 46 -2.85 11.34 -12.12
C SER A 46 -2.61 11.37 -10.61
N LEU A 47 -3.34 12.25 -9.95
CA LEU A 47 -3.38 12.38 -8.50
C LEU A 47 -3.91 11.12 -7.80
N LEU A 48 -4.78 10.33 -8.44
CA LEU A 48 -5.44 9.18 -7.81
C LEU A 48 -4.50 8.03 -7.40
N PRO A 49 -3.65 7.46 -8.29
CA PRO A 49 -2.70 6.41 -7.88
C PRO A 49 -1.73 6.89 -6.80
N PHE A 50 -1.37 8.18 -6.85
CA PHE A 50 -0.56 8.82 -5.82
C PHE A 50 -1.27 8.86 -4.45
N LEU A 51 -2.50 9.37 -4.39
CA LEU A 51 -3.28 9.42 -3.16
C LEU A 51 -3.54 8.02 -2.59
N PHE A 52 -3.82 7.05 -3.47
CA PHE A 52 -4.00 5.66 -3.07
C PHE A 52 -2.74 5.09 -2.41
N LEU A 53 -1.58 5.21 -3.06
CA LEU A 53 -0.32 4.70 -2.50
C LEU A 53 0.04 5.40 -1.19
N SER A 54 -0.10 6.72 -1.13
CA SER A 54 0.21 7.51 0.07
C SER A 54 -0.67 7.07 1.24
N THR A 55 -1.97 6.92 1.01
CA THR A 55 -2.91 6.44 2.02
C THR A 55 -2.54 5.02 2.48
N ALA A 56 -2.24 4.12 1.54
CA ALA A 56 -1.85 2.75 1.87
C ALA A 56 -0.57 2.71 2.70
N MET A 57 0.45 3.50 2.35
CA MET A 57 1.70 3.54 3.12
C MET A 57 1.49 4.10 4.52
N VAL A 58 0.68 5.16 4.68
CA VAL A 58 0.33 5.69 6.01
C VAL A 58 -0.36 4.62 6.86
N LEU A 59 -1.32 3.88 6.29
CA LEU A 59 -1.99 2.79 7.00
C LEU A 59 -1.01 1.68 7.41
N VAL A 60 -0.07 1.31 6.54
CA VAL A 60 0.97 0.32 6.85
C VAL A 60 1.86 0.81 7.99
N VAL A 61 2.34 2.05 7.94
CA VAL A 61 3.19 2.63 9.00
C VAL A 61 2.45 2.72 10.32
N LEU A 62 1.17 3.11 10.31
CA LEU A 62 0.34 3.12 11.50
C LEU A 62 0.20 1.71 12.08
N GLY A 63 -0.14 0.71 11.26
CA GLY A 63 -0.24 -0.68 11.71
C GLY A 63 1.06 -1.21 12.31
N VAL A 64 2.19 -0.99 11.64
CA VAL A 64 3.50 -1.47 12.13
C VAL A 64 3.96 -0.66 13.36
N SER A 65 3.59 0.62 13.46
CA SER A 65 3.83 1.43 14.67
C SER A 65 3.01 0.92 15.86
N LEU A 66 1.73 0.60 15.66
CA LEU A 66 0.87 -0.02 16.68
C LEU A 66 1.42 -1.37 17.14
N TYR A 67 1.99 -2.15 16.22
CA TYR A 67 2.72 -3.38 16.55
C TYR A 67 3.98 -3.11 17.37
N SER A 68 4.78 -2.12 16.98
CA SER A 68 6.03 -1.72 17.63
C SER A 68 5.82 -1.29 19.09
N ILE A 69 4.73 -0.56 19.37
CA ILE A 69 4.39 -0.12 20.74
C ILE A 69 3.68 -1.21 21.55
N GLY A 70 3.33 -2.34 20.93
CA GLY A 70 2.64 -3.45 21.59
C GLY A 70 1.13 -3.25 21.78
N TYR A 71 0.54 -2.26 21.13
CA TYR A 71 -0.91 -2.04 21.16
C TYR A 71 -1.67 -3.03 20.28
N TRP A 72 -1.02 -3.49 19.21
CA TRP A 72 -1.57 -4.50 18.31
C TRP A 72 -0.61 -5.69 18.18
N GLU A 73 -1.08 -6.91 18.50
CA GLU A 73 -0.28 -8.13 18.41
C GLU A 73 -0.92 -9.15 17.47
N PRO A 74 -0.80 -8.97 16.14
CA PRO A 74 -1.32 -9.93 15.18
C PRO A 74 -0.67 -11.30 15.36
N ASN A 75 -1.50 -12.34 15.49
CA ASN A 75 -1.05 -13.71 15.65
C ASN A 75 -0.76 -14.37 14.29
N PHE A 76 0.41 -14.04 13.72
CA PHE A 76 0.89 -14.60 12.44
C PHE A 76 1.21 -16.10 12.48
N LYS A 77 1.09 -16.76 13.63
CA LYS A 77 1.26 -18.22 13.71
C LYS A 77 0.06 -18.97 13.16
N THR A 78 -1.11 -18.34 13.14
CA THR A 78 -2.33 -18.97 12.63
C THR A 78 -2.35 -18.94 11.10
N LYS A 79 -2.91 -20.00 10.50
CA LYS A 79 -3.12 -20.05 9.04
C LYS A 79 -4.03 -18.89 8.59
N LYS A 80 -5.06 -18.56 9.38
CA LYS A 80 -5.99 -17.46 9.11
C LYS A 80 -5.26 -16.12 8.98
N ALA A 81 -4.48 -15.72 9.97
CA ALA A 81 -3.77 -14.43 9.94
C ALA A 81 -2.79 -14.29 8.75
N ARG A 82 -2.17 -15.40 8.31
CA ARG A 82 -1.31 -15.39 7.12
C ARG A 82 -2.11 -15.19 5.83
N ILE A 83 -3.28 -15.83 5.73
CA ILE A 83 -4.18 -15.65 4.59
C ILE A 83 -4.69 -14.21 4.58
N ASP A 84 -5.16 -13.69 5.71
CA ASP A 84 -5.67 -12.32 5.82
C ASP A 84 -4.61 -11.28 5.39
N LEU A 85 -3.36 -11.45 5.83
CA LEU A 85 -2.25 -10.59 5.40
C LEU A 85 -1.96 -10.72 3.90
N THR A 86 -2.01 -11.93 3.36
CA THR A 86 -1.81 -12.17 1.92
C THR A 86 -2.91 -11.49 1.12
N VAL A 87 -4.17 -11.63 1.54
CA VAL A 87 -5.30 -11.02 0.85
C VAL A 87 -5.27 -9.50 0.96
N LEU A 88 -4.89 -8.95 2.13
CA LEU A 88 -4.64 -7.52 2.29
C LEU A 88 -3.55 -7.02 1.33
N SER A 89 -2.47 -7.79 1.16
CA SER A 89 -1.39 -7.45 0.23
C SER A 89 -1.89 -7.46 -1.23
N ILE A 90 -2.70 -8.46 -1.60
CA ILE A 90 -3.35 -8.54 -2.92
C ILE A 90 -4.25 -7.33 -3.14
N LEU A 91 -5.03 -6.91 -2.13
CA LEU A 91 -5.89 -5.75 -2.21
C LEU A 91 -5.09 -4.47 -2.51
N ILE A 92 -4.00 -4.23 -1.78
CA ILE A 92 -3.16 -3.04 -1.95
C ILE A 92 -2.48 -3.04 -3.32
N ILE A 93 -1.86 -4.16 -3.71
CA ILE A 93 -1.16 -4.27 -5.00
C ILE A 93 -2.14 -4.12 -6.16
N SER A 94 -3.30 -4.79 -6.10
CA SER A 94 -4.33 -4.71 -7.14
C SER A 94 -4.95 -3.32 -7.21
N GLY A 95 -5.12 -2.65 -6.06
CA GLY A 95 -5.64 -1.29 -5.98
C GLY A 95 -4.66 -0.26 -6.57
N LEU A 96 -3.36 -0.53 -6.52
CA LEU A 96 -2.37 0.26 -7.26
C LEU A 96 -2.41 -0.07 -8.76
N LEU A 97 -2.43 -1.36 -9.11
CA LEU A 97 -2.37 -1.83 -10.50
C LEU A 97 -3.60 -1.47 -11.33
N ILE A 98 -4.77 -1.24 -10.71
CA ILE A 98 -6.00 -0.87 -11.44
C ILE A 98 -5.84 0.43 -12.26
N PHE A 99 -4.93 1.32 -11.83
CA PHE A 99 -4.61 2.55 -12.55
C PHE A 99 -3.70 2.32 -13.76
N TYR A 100 -3.14 1.12 -13.91
CA TYR A 100 -2.22 0.75 -14.99
C TYR A 100 -2.78 -0.37 -15.88
N THR A 101 -3.61 -1.25 -15.33
CA THR A 101 -4.19 -2.37 -16.04
C THR A 101 -5.58 -2.75 -15.49
N PRO A 102 -6.61 -2.87 -16.35
CA PRO A 102 -7.96 -3.20 -15.91
C PRO A 102 -8.08 -4.62 -15.33
N PHE A 103 -7.16 -5.53 -15.68
CA PHE A 103 -7.14 -6.90 -15.15
C PHE A 103 -6.94 -6.95 -13.63
N ALA A 104 -6.38 -5.90 -13.03
CA ALA A 104 -6.22 -5.81 -11.58
C ALA A 104 -7.55 -5.64 -10.82
N LEU A 105 -8.66 -5.30 -11.51
CA LEU A 105 -9.97 -5.19 -10.88
C LEU A 105 -10.46 -6.54 -10.33
N PHE A 106 -10.20 -7.64 -11.02
CA PHE A 106 -10.64 -8.97 -10.60
C PHE A 106 -10.05 -9.42 -9.26
N PRO A 107 -8.71 -9.45 -9.06
CA PRO A 107 -8.13 -9.77 -7.76
C PRO A 107 -8.46 -8.73 -6.68
N LEU A 108 -8.63 -7.45 -7.03
CA LEU A 108 -9.04 -6.41 -6.08
C LEU A 108 -10.42 -6.71 -5.48
N VAL A 109 -11.40 -7.02 -6.33
CA VAL A 109 -12.77 -7.31 -5.91
C VAL A 109 -12.83 -8.59 -5.08
N LEU A 110 -12.14 -9.65 -5.51
CA LEU A 110 -12.07 -10.90 -4.75
C LEU A 110 -11.45 -10.72 -3.37
N ALA A 111 -10.36 -9.95 -3.28
CA ALA A 111 -9.72 -9.65 -2.00
C ALA A 111 -10.65 -8.85 -1.07
N GLY A 112 -11.37 -7.87 -1.62
CA GLY A 112 -12.37 -7.09 -0.88
C GLY A 112 -13.50 -7.97 -0.35
N PHE A 113 -14.09 -8.83 -1.18
CA PHE A 113 -15.13 -9.76 -0.75
C PHE A 113 -14.65 -10.71 0.35
N TYR A 114 -13.45 -11.27 0.21
CA TYR A 114 -12.89 -12.14 1.24
C TYR A 114 -12.75 -11.42 2.58
N LEU A 115 -12.12 -10.23 2.60
CA LEU A 115 -11.88 -9.48 3.83
C LEU A 115 -13.16 -8.98 4.48
N LEU A 116 -14.18 -8.64 3.69
CA LEU A 116 -15.50 -8.30 4.22
C LEU A 116 -16.20 -9.54 4.78
N ALA A 117 -16.26 -10.64 4.03
CA ALA A 117 -16.97 -11.84 4.44
C ALA A 117 -16.39 -12.49 5.70
N VAL A 118 -15.06 -12.54 5.83
CA VAL A 118 -14.36 -13.23 6.94
C VAL A 118 -14.40 -12.45 8.25
N ASN A 119 -14.77 -11.16 8.21
CA ASN A 119 -14.86 -10.28 9.39
C ASN A 119 -16.30 -10.01 9.85
N ILE A 120 -17.31 -10.70 9.29
CA ILE A 120 -18.74 -10.58 9.70
C ILE A 120 -19.13 -11.67 10.73
N GLU A 121 -18.17 -12.27 11.44
CA GLU A 121 -18.45 -13.18 12.58
C GLU A 121 -18.53 -12.42 13.91
#